data_AF-A0A7X6RY65-F1
#
_entry.id   AF-A0A7X6RY65-F1
#
_cell.length_a   1.000
_cell.length_b   1.000
_cell.length_c   1.000
_cell.angle_alpha   90.00
_cell.angle_beta   90.00
_cell.angle_gamma   90.00
#
_symmetry.space_group_name_H-M   'P 1'
#
loop_
_entity.id
_entity.type
_entity.pdbx_description
1 polymer ?
#
loop_
_entity_poly.entity_id
_entity_poly.type
_entity_poly.pdbx_seq_one_letter_code
_entity_poly.pdbx_strand_id
1 'polypeptide(L)'
;MKLFIIGGLAAALTVSGLITSAPPASAGCVYGGNVISKCDGPIQPDGSWQRCIGTWGYVPSGWSSHLVPVKRCDPMGPGHDYPLDFTFTDPPTHIDD
;
A
#
# COMPACT_ATOMS: atom_id res chain seq x y z
N MET A 1 -18.63 32.25 -26.49
CA MET A 1 -17.78 31.15 -27.02
C MET A 1 -16.36 31.16 -26.47
N LYS A 2 -15.67 32.32 -26.35
CA LYS A 2 -14.28 32.40 -25.86
C LYS A 2 -14.09 32.10 -24.35
N LEU A 3 -15.10 32.35 -23.53
CA LEU A 3 -15.05 32.10 -22.07
C LEU A 3 -15.22 30.62 -21.68
N PHE A 4 -15.96 29.84 -22.47
CA PHE A 4 -16.20 28.42 -22.18
C PHE A 4 -14.96 27.56 -22.41
N ILE A 5 -14.08 27.98 -23.33
CA ILE A 5 -12.80 27.31 -23.61
C ILE A 5 -11.84 27.49 -22.42
N ILE A 6 -11.84 28.67 -21.79
CA ILE A 6 -10.95 28.99 -20.66
C ILE A 6 -11.39 28.20 -19.41
N GLY A 7 -12.69 28.08 -19.15
CA GLY A 7 -13.21 27.28 -18.04
C GLY A 7 -12.91 25.78 -18.17
N GLY A 8 -12.99 25.22 -19.38
CA GLY A 8 -12.66 23.82 -19.64
C GLY A 8 -11.17 23.50 -19.46
N LEU A 9 -10.29 24.41 -19.88
CA LEU A 9 -8.83 24.28 -19.70
C LEU A 9 -8.42 24.34 -18.22
N ALA A 10 -9.05 25.21 -17.42
CA ALA A 10 -8.75 25.32 -16.00
C ALA A 10 -9.15 24.04 -15.23
N ALA A 11 -10.27 23.41 -15.58
CA ALA A 11 -10.71 22.16 -14.96
C ALA A 11 -9.82 20.95 -15.35
N ALA A 12 -9.31 20.91 -16.58
CA ALA A 12 -8.41 19.83 -17.02
C ALA A 12 -7.03 19.87 -16.33
N LEU A 13 -6.53 21.06 -16.01
CA LEU A 13 -5.24 21.26 -15.35
C LEU A 13 -5.26 20.84 -13.87
N THR A 14 -6.37 21.08 -13.16
CA THR A 14 -6.47 20.67 -11.75
C THR A 14 -6.59 19.15 -11.58
N VAL A 15 -7.26 18.46 -12.52
CA VAL A 15 -7.38 17.00 -12.49
C VAL A 15 -6.04 16.32 -12.84
N SER A 16 -5.27 16.87 -13.78
CA SER A 16 -3.98 16.31 -14.16
C SER A 16 -2.92 16.42 -13.05
N GLY A 17 -2.92 17.50 -12.27
CA GLY A 17 -1.96 17.69 -11.16
C GLY A 17 -2.14 16.72 -9.99
N LEU A 18 -3.35 16.18 -9.79
CA LEU A 18 -3.63 15.21 -8.74
C LEU A 18 -3.07 13.81 -9.06
N ILE A 19 -2.85 13.49 -10.34
CA ILE A 19 -2.31 12.19 -10.76
C ILE A 19 -0.78 12.16 -10.61
N THR A 20 -0.10 13.30 -10.72
CA THR A 20 1.37 13.37 -10.62
C THR A 20 1.89 13.49 -9.17
N SER A 21 0.98 13.73 -8.22
CA SER A 21 1.31 13.92 -6.81
C SER A 21 1.16 12.64 -5.99
N ALA A 22 0.70 11.54 -6.60
CA ALA A 22 0.92 10.23 -6.02
C ALA A 22 2.44 10.02 -5.96
N PRO A 23 3.03 9.84 -4.75
CA PRO A 23 4.43 9.50 -4.64
C PRO A 23 4.69 8.29 -5.53
N PRO A 24 5.82 8.24 -6.29
CA PRO A 24 6.21 7.01 -6.94
C PRO A 24 6.18 5.92 -5.86
N ALA A 25 5.51 4.81 -6.13
CA ALA A 25 5.52 3.65 -5.25
C ALA A 25 6.91 3.00 -5.35
N SER A 26 7.93 3.67 -4.80
CA SER A 26 9.21 3.09 -4.45
C SER A 26 8.97 2.35 -3.14
N ALA A 27 8.19 1.27 -3.25
CA ALA A 27 7.90 0.44 -2.12
C ALA A 27 9.02 -0.57 -2.03
N GLY A 28 9.95 -0.38 -1.09
CA GLY A 28 10.95 -1.40 -0.81
C GLY A 28 10.21 -2.69 -0.50
N CYS A 29 10.33 -3.67 -1.39
CA CYS A 29 9.57 -4.90 -1.33
C CYS A 29 10.53 -6.05 -1.03
N VAL A 30 10.28 -6.75 0.06
CA VAL A 30 10.91 -8.04 0.34
C VAL A 30 9.95 -9.16 -0.04
N TYR A 31 10.50 -10.19 -0.70
CA TYR A 31 9.75 -11.35 -1.14
C TYR A 31 10.26 -12.61 -0.43
N GLY A 32 9.34 -13.50 -0.08
CA GLY A 32 9.65 -14.75 0.64
C GLY A 32 9.64 -14.63 2.16
N GLY A 33 9.92 -15.75 2.84
CA GLY A 33 9.78 -15.89 4.29
C GLY A 33 8.40 -16.43 4.69
N ASN A 34 7.83 -15.88 5.77
CA ASN A 34 6.52 -16.28 6.29
C ASN A 34 5.33 -15.67 5.51
N VAL A 35 5.62 -14.78 4.54
CA VAL A 35 4.66 -14.10 3.66
C VAL A 35 5.10 -14.24 2.21
N ILE A 36 4.14 -14.06 1.30
CA ILE A 36 4.37 -14.05 -0.15
C ILE A 36 5.24 -12.83 -0.52
N SER A 37 4.81 -11.66 -0.03
CA SER A 37 5.48 -10.39 -0.25
C SER A 37 5.22 -9.47 0.92
N LYS A 38 6.13 -8.52 1.12
CA LYS A 38 5.98 -7.44 2.08
C LYS A 38 6.56 -6.18 1.50
N CYS A 39 5.73 -5.16 1.39
CA CYS A 39 6.07 -3.91 0.74
C CYS A 39 5.62 -2.75 1.62
N ASP A 40 6.47 -1.74 1.74
CA ASP A 40 6.16 -0.53 2.49
C ASP A 40 5.84 0.61 1.52
N GLY A 41 4.76 1.35 1.76
CA GLY A 41 4.44 2.58 1.06
C GLY A 41 5.27 3.74 1.59
N PRO A 42 5.20 4.93 0.96
CA PRO A 42 5.99 6.08 1.37
C PRO A 42 5.77 6.42 2.86
N ILE A 43 6.79 7.02 3.49
CA ILE A 43 6.67 7.55 4.85
C ILE A 43 5.86 8.85 4.82
N GLN A 44 4.84 8.95 5.67
CA GLN A 44 3.98 10.11 5.87
C GLN A 44 4.69 11.19 6.71
N PRO A 45 4.22 12.45 6.70
CA PRO A 45 4.83 13.54 7.48
C PRO A 45 4.84 13.30 9.00
N ASP A 46 3.95 12.44 9.50
CA ASP A 46 3.88 12.03 10.90
C ASP A 46 4.85 10.87 11.25
N GLY A 47 5.61 10.38 10.26
CA GLY A 47 6.54 9.26 10.41
C GLY A 47 5.89 7.89 10.31
N SER A 48 4.58 7.80 10.03
CA SER A 48 3.91 6.54 9.74
C SER A 48 4.15 6.10 8.30
N TRP A 49 3.95 4.82 7.99
CA TRP A 49 3.95 4.32 6.62
C TRP A 49 2.97 3.18 6.47
N GLN A 50 2.45 2.93 5.28
CA GLN A 50 1.59 1.76 5.04
C GLN A 50 2.45 0.53 4.76
N ARG A 51 2.30 -0.55 5.54
CA ARG A 51 2.89 -1.85 5.20
C ARG A 51 1.84 -2.78 4.65
N CYS A 52 2.11 -3.38 3.50
CA CYS A 52 1.24 -4.35 2.86
C CYS A 52 1.93 -5.72 2.77
N ILE A 53 1.31 -6.75 3.35
CA ILE A 53 1.75 -8.15 3.23
C ILE A 53 0.82 -8.95 2.31
N GLY A 54 1.42 -9.80 1.48
CA GLY A 54 0.73 -10.88 0.78
C GLY A 54 0.77 -12.16 1.62
N THR A 55 -0.41 -12.72 1.94
CA THR A 55 -0.58 -13.96 2.71
C THR A 55 -1.45 -14.95 1.95
N TRP A 56 -1.56 -16.18 2.45
CA TRP A 56 -2.47 -17.19 1.91
C TRP A 56 -3.77 -17.19 2.71
N GLY A 57 -4.88 -16.87 2.04
CA GLY A 57 -6.22 -17.05 2.58
C GLY A 57 -6.77 -18.43 2.22
N TYR A 58 -7.40 -19.09 3.19
CA TYR A 58 -8.05 -20.38 2.97
C TYR A 58 -9.49 -20.18 2.50
N VAL A 59 -9.84 -20.72 1.34
CA VAL A 59 -11.20 -20.66 0.79
C VAL A 59 -11.78 -22.07 0.68
N PRO A 60 -12.88 -22.38 1.40
CA PRO A 60 -13.56 -23.66 1.25
C PRO A 60 -14.26 -23.73 -0.11
N SER A 61 -14.14 -24.88 -0.79
CA SER A 61 -14.75 -25.12 -2.10
C SER A 61 -15.28 -26.55 -2.17
N GLY A 62 -16.58 -26.71 -1.86
CA GLY A 62 -17.24 -28.02 -1.82
C GLY A 62 -16.64 -28.93 -0.75
N TRP A 63 -16.06 -30.06 -1.17
CA TRP A 63 -15.38 -31.02 -0.29
C TRP A 63 -13.86 -30.83 -0.19
N SER A 64 -13.34 -29.74 -0.74
CA SER A 64 -11.92 -29.40 -0.67
C SER A 64 -11.75 -27.93 -0.30
N SER A 65 -10.50 -27.50 -0.33
CA SER A 65 -10.08 -26.14 -0.08
C SER A 65 -8.93 -25.76 -0.98
N HIS A 66 -8.81 -24.47 -1.25
CA HIS A 66 -7.68 -23.92 -1.97
C HIS A 66 -7.18 -22.65 -1.28
N LEU A 67 -5.90 -22.37 -1.48
CA LEU A 67 -5.27 -21.15 -0.99
C LEU A 67 -5.37 -20.08 -2.09
N VAL A 68 -5.74 -18.88 -1.70
CA VAL A 68 -5.73 -17.70 -2.57
C VAL A 68 -4.80 -16.64 -1.98
N PRO A 69 -4.09 -15.88 -2.80
CA PRO A 69 -3.29 -14.77 -2.30
C PRO A 69 -4.23 -13.68 -1.77
N VAL A 70 -4.00 -13.24 -0.53
CA VAL A 70 -4.74 -12.18 0.14
C VAL A 70 -3.77 -11.09 0.55
N LYS A 71 -4.14 -9.84 0.28
CA LYS A 71 -3.37 -8.65 0.63
C LYS A 71 -3.94 -8.04 1.91
N ARG A 72 -3.09 -7.77 2.89
CA ARG A 72 -3.42 -7.03 4.12
C ARG A 72 -2.51 -5.82 4.22
N CYS A 73 -3.08 -4.63 4.41
CA CYS A 73 -2.32 -3.39 4.58
C CYS A 73 -2.73 -2.69 5.86
N ASP A 74 -1.77 -2.39 6.72
CA ASP A 74 -1.98 -1.65 7.96
C ASP A 74 -0.90 -0.57 8.12
N PRO A 75 -1.17 0.52 8.86
CA PRO A 75 -0.19 1.58 9.11
C PRO A 75 0.87 1.12 10.13
N MET A 76 2.14 1.30 9.81
CA MET A 76 3.29 1.13 10.70
C MET A 76 3.80 2.50 11.17
N GLY A 77 4.62 2.50 12.22
CA GLY A 77 5.28 3.69 12.72
C GLY A 77 4.80 4.12 14.12
N PRO A 78 5.16 5.34 14.56
CA PRO A 78 4.87 5.81 15.90
C PRO A 78 3.37 5.78 16.23
N GLY A 79 3.01 5.27 17.40
CA GLY A 79 1.60 5.19 17.84
C GLY A 79 0.83 3.96 17.34
N HIS A 80 1.46 3.07 16.58
CA HIS A 80 0.91 1.77 16.20
C HIS A 80 1.70 0.62 16.83
N ASP A 81 1.03 -0.19 17.66
CA ASP A 81 1.60 -1.37 18.30
C ASP A 81 0.99 -2.65 17.72
N TYR A 82 1.86 -3.58 17.32
CA TYR A 82 1.50 -4.88 16.75
C TYR A 82 2.20 -6.02 17.52
N PRO A 83 1.90 -6.18 18.82
CA PRO A 83 2.74 -6.94 19.76
C PRO A 83 2.88 -8.43 19.46
N LEU A 84 2.04 -8.99 18.58
CA LEU A 84 2.00 -10.42 18.27
C LEU A 84 2.10 -10.72 16.77
N ASP A 85 2.27 -9.71 15.92
CA ASP A 85 2.25 -9.88 14.47
C ASP A 85 3.65 -9.74 13.86
N PHE A 86 4.57 -10.60 14.29
CA PHE A 86 5.97 -10.58 13.83
C PHE A 86 6.08 -10.72 12.31
N THR A 87 5.19 -11.49 11.70
CA THR A 87 5.12 -11.67 10.24
C THR A 87 4.84 -10.36 9.50
N PHE A 88 4.06 -9.47 10.12
CA PHE A 88 3.81 -8.13 9.62
C PHE A 88 4.91 -7.15 10.03
N THR A 89 5.31 -7.16 11.30
CA THR A 89 6.20 -6.13 11.85
C THR A 89 7.67 -6.32 11.55
N ASP A 90 8.15 -7.51 11.17
CA ASP A 90 9.59 -7.76 10.95
C ASP A 90 10.00 -7.59 9.48
N PRO A 91 10.99 -6.76 9.11
CA PRO A 91 11.73 -5.84 9.97
C PRO A 91 10.89 -4.67 10.51
N PRO A 92 11.15 -4.19 11.75
CA PRO A 92 10.39 -3.11 12.39
C PRO A 92 10.60 -1.75 11.73
N THR A 93 11.67 -1.60 10.96
CA THR A 93 11.96 -0.39 10.18
C THR A 93 11.20 -0.39 8.86
N HIS A 94 11.06 0.79 8.27
CA HIS A 94 10.62 0.94 6.89
C HIS A 94 11.52 0.14 5.95
N ILE A 95 10.93 -0.46 4.92
CA ILE A 95 11.66 -1.14 3.86
C ILE A 95 11.87 -0.15 2.72
N ASP A 96 13.12 0.23 2.51
CA ASP A 96 13.56 1.05 1.38
C ASP A 96 14.00 0.16 0.21
N ASP A 97 13.89 0.67 -1.03
CA ASP A 97 14.26 0.01 -2.28
C ASP A 97 15.74 0.24 -2.65
#